data_AF-A0A6I1Z1R2-F1
#
_entry.id   AF-A0A6I1Z1R2-F1
#
_cell.length_a   1.000
_cell.length_b   1.000
_cell.length_c   1.000
_cell.angle_alpha   90.00
_cell.angle_beta   90.00
_cell.angle_gamma   90.00
#
_symmetry.space_group_name_H-M   'P 1'
#
loop_
_entity.id
_entity.type
_entity.pdbx_description
1 polymer ?
#
loop_
_entity_poly.entity_id
_entity_poly.type
_entity_poly.pdbx_seq_one_letter_code
_entity_poly.pdbx_strand_id
1 'polypeptide(L)'
;MRRIIAATVAALAAVLLSVGTASAAGHGDHRDLTADVPAGPTRHCVTTAEQRDLASWACAGSTLLANGKVEQLDGSAAKPTVTTQASPADDEDSWCEPTGLCTRLISDYIRETKANIWYGYGDRTVGSYDAVLRNNLNGRQPRLTTTLILDEGPPLYFPTVSTQCYEEISFWPDNPCGTDTMGGAYLNGPMARWDSGPRYGDRLENSNEYYHALDASWVPTGYAPLSGRLFETPYFNCYGSDPCYFPPE
;
A
#
# COMPACT_ATOMS: atom_id res chain seq x y z
N MET A 1 42.00 72.15 13.65
CA MET A 1 42.85 70.94 13.61
C MET A 1 42.05 69.79 13.01
N ARG A 2 42.62 69.14 11.99
CA ARG A 2 42.20 67.88 11.34
C ARG A 2 41.62 66.83 12.31
N ARG A 3 40.56 66.11 11.88
CA ARG A 3 40.57 64.65 11.61
C ARG A 3 39.16 64.18 11.20
N ILE A 4 38.95 63.85 9.93
CA ILE A 4 38.96 62.52 9.28
C ILE A 4 37.60 61.81 9.39
N ILE A 5 36.93 61.79 8.24
CA ILE A 5 35.79 60.97 7.85
C ILE A 5 36.26 59.51 7.72
N ALA A 6 35.54 58.56 8.30
CA ALA A 6 35.62 57.16 7.93
C ALA A 6 34.21 56.56 7.96
N ALA A 7 33.59 56.49 6.79
CA ALA A 7 32.38 55.74 6.54
C ALA A 7 32.77 54.29 6.22
N THR A 8 32.32 53.34 7.01
CA THR A 8 32.47 51.90 6.72
C THR A 8 31.12 51.40 6.21
N VAL A 9 31.03 51.25 4.89
CA VAL A 9 29.93 50.53 4.23
C VAL A 9 30.35 49.06 4.18
N ALA A 10 29.73 48.21 4.98
CA ALA A 10 29.84 46.77 4.83
C ALA A 10 28.66 46.28 3.96
N ALA A 11 28.98 45.84 2.75
CA ALA A 11 28.02 45.31 1.79
C ALA A 11 27.53 43.91 2.22
N LEU A 12 26.21 43.75 2.29
CA LEU A 12 25.56 42.43 2.31
C LEU A 12 25.78 41.75 0.95
N ALA A 13 26.48 40.62 0.92
CA ALA A 13 26.43 39.68 -0.19
C ALA A 13 25.41 38.59 0.16
N ALA A 14 24.15 38.77 -0.25
CA ALA A 14 23.17 37.71 -0.26
C ALA A 14 23.45 36.80 -1.46
N VAL A 15 23.99 35.61 -1.21
CA VAL A 15 24.09 34.54 -2.19
C VAL A 15 22.68 33.98 -2.40
N LEU A 16 22.00 34.44 -3.46
CA LEU A 16 20.78 33.82 -3.96
C LEU A 16 21.16 32.49 -4.60
N LEU A 17 21.05 31.40 -3.83
CA LEU A 17 20.93 30.07 -4.39
C LEU A 17 19.60 30.02 -5.16
N SER A 18 19.68 30.16 -6.48
CA SER A 18 18.61 29.80 -7.38
C SER A 18 18.38 28.30 -7.26
N VAL A 19 17.42 27.91 -6.42
CA VAL A 19 16.83 26.58 -6.45
C VAL A 19 16.15 26.48 -7.81
N GLY A 20 16.81 25.80 -8.76
CA GLY A 20 16.17 25.42 -10.00
C GLY A 20 14.97 24.55 -9.63
N THR A 21 13.76 25.07 -9.86
CA THR A 21 12.56 24.27 -9.88
C THR A 21 12.76 23.21 -10.94
N ALA A 22 12.98 21.97 -10.50
CA ALA A 22 12.93 20.81 -11.38
C ALA A 22 11.57 20.86 -12.08
N SER A 23 11.61 21.16 -13.38
CA SER A 23 10.43 21.15 -14.22
C SER A 23 9.93 19.71 -14.26
N ALA A 24 8.65 19.52 -13.92
CA ALA A 24 7.98 18.23 -13.93
C ALA A 24 8.32 17.47 -15.22
N ALA A 25 8.79 16.24 -15.06
CA ALA A 25 9.00 15.33 -16.17
C ALA A 25 7.71 15.27 -17.01
N GLY A 26 7.88 15.32 -18.33
CA GLY A 26 6.77 15.31 -19.28
C GLY A 26 5.86 14.13 -19.00
N HIS A 27 4.61 14.44 -18.69
CA HIS A 27 3.55 13.44 -18.57
C HIS A 27 3.40 12.79 -19.94
N GLY A 28 3.72 11.49 -20.04
CA GLY A 28 3.22 10.68 -21.14
C GLY A 28 1.70 10.83 -21.18
N ASP A 29 1.14 10.94 -22.38
CA ASP A 29 -0.29 11.10 -22.63
C ASP A 29 -1.04 9.82 -22.24
N HIS A 30 -1.15 9.58 -20.93
CA HIS A 30 -1.93 8.51 -20.36
C HIS A 30 -3.35 9.03 -20.13
N ARG A 31 -4.32 8.26 -20.62
CA ARG A 31 -5.74 8.50 -20.41
C ARG A 31 -6.02 8.67 -18.92
N ASP A 32 -6.76 9.72 -18.58
CA ASP A 32 -7.35 9.86 -17.24
C ASP A 32 -8.42 8.78 -17.05
N LEU A 33 -8.23 7.95 -16.03
CA LEU A 33 -9.08 6.79 -15.74
C LEU A 33 -10.17 7.10 -14.71
N THR A 34 -10.40 8.36 -14.38
CA THR A 34 -11.39 8.76 -13.38
C THR A 34 -12.78 8.18 -13.69
N ALA A 35 -13.20 8.13 -14.95
CA ALA A 35 -14.50 7.56 -15.33
C ALA A 35 -14.61 6.04 -15.12
N ASP A 36 -13.47 5.34 -15.02
CA ASP A 36 -13.39 3.88 -14.92
C ASP A 36 -13.41 3.37 -13.48
N VAL A 37 -13.21 4.27 -12.50
CA VAL A 37 -13.22 3.91 -11.07
C VAL A 37 -14.62 3.44 -10.65
N PRO A 38 -14.74 2.26 -10.02
CA PRO A 38 -16.01 1.69 -9.63
C PRO A 38 -16.70 2.52 -8.55
N ALA A 39 -18.04 2.54 -8.57
CA ALA A 39 -18.84 3.18 -7.54
C ALA A 39 -18.58 2.60 -6.14
N GLY A 40 -18.91 3.37 -5.09
CA GLY A 40 -18.77 2.95 -3.70
C GLY A 40 -17.56 3.57 -2.98
N PRO A 41 -17.00 2.90 -1.95
CA PRO A 41 -15.91 3.44 -1.13
C PRO A 41 -14.68 3.89 -1.93
N THR A 42 -14.28 3.09 -2.93
CA THR A 42 -13.16 3.44 -3.82
C THR A 42 -13.41 4.74 -4.58
N ARG A 43 -14.63 4.94 -5.12
CA ARG A 43 -15.00 6.20 -5.78
C ARG A 43 -14.89 7.38 -4.83
N HIS A 44 -15.37 7.23 -3.60
CA HIS A 44 -15.30 8.29 -2.60
C HIS A 44 -13.85 8.64 -2.27
N CYS A 45 -12.97 7.65 -2.12
CA CYS A 45 -11.55 7.88 -1.91
C CYS A 45 -10.91 8.65 -3.07
N VAL A 46 -11.09 8.18 -4.30
CA VAL A 46 -10.50 8.80 -5.49
C VAL A 46 -10.99 10.25 -5.65
N THR A 47 -12.31 10.46 -5.60
CA THR A 47 -12.89 11.80 -5.74
C THR A 47 -12.42 12.75 -4.62
N THR A 48 -12.23 12.24 -3.41
CA THR A 48 -11.67 13.03 -2.30
C THR A 48 -10.22 13.41 -2.57
N ALA A 49 -9.41 12.48 -3.09
CA ALA A 49 -8.01 12.73 -3.41
C ALA A 49 -7.86 13.77 -4.53
N GLU A 50 -8.66 13.65 -5.59
CA GLU A 50 -8.70 14.58 -6.72
C GLU A 50 -9.16 15.97 -6.29
N GLN A 51 -10.23 16.07 -5.48
CA GLN A 51 -10.72 17.35 -4.95
C GLN A 51 -9.71 18.05 -4.05
N ARG A 52 -8.88 17.28 -3.34
CA ARG A 52 -7.79 17.81 -2.49
C ARG A 52 -6.53 18.15 -3.29
N ASP A 53 -6.50 17.86 -4.59
CA ASP A 53 -5.36 18.08 -5.50
C ASP A 53 -4.03 17.57 -4.91
N LEU A 54 -4.07 16.33 -4.41
CA LEU A 54 -2.93 15.75 -3.71
C LEU A 54 -1.81 15.43 -4.71
N ALA A 55 -0.58 15.88 -4.42
CA ALA A 55 0.56 15.72 -5.33
C ALA A 55 0.77 14.28 -5.83
N SER A 56 0.47 13.29 -4.99
CA SER A 56 0.42 11.87 -5.33
C SER A 56 -0.49 11.18 -4.32
N TRP A 57 -1.34 10.26 -4.78
CA TRP A 57 -2.28 9.56 -3.92
C TRP A 57 -2.55 8.13 -4.42
N ALA A 58 -2.99 7.27 -3.50
CA ALA A 58 -3.51 5.94 -3.82
C ALA A 58 -4.71 5.61 -2.93
N CYS A 59 -5.61 4.78 -3.44
CA CYS A 59 -6.87 4.42 -2.81
C CYS A 59 -7.06 2.91 -2.83
N ALA A 60 -7.30 2.32 -1.67
CA ALA A 60 -7.70 0.93 -1.50
C ALA A 60 -9.02 0.89 -0.71
N GLY A 61 -10.15 0.76 -1.42
CA GLY A 61 -11.47 0.97 -0.83
C GLY A 61 -11.62 2.40 -0.32
N SER A 62 -12.00 2.57 0.95
CA SER A 62 -12.08 3.88 1.63
C SER A 62 -10.76 4.38 2.21
N THR A 63 -9.67 3.62 2.03
CA THR A 63 -8.35 3.95 2.55
C THR A 63 -7.61 4.84 1.56
N LEU A 64 -7.30 6.08 1.98
CA LEU A 64 -6.48 7.03 1.22
C LEU A 64 -5.03 6.99 1.72
N LEU A 65 -4.11 6.69 0.81
CA LEU A 65 -2.68 6.82 1.01
C LEU A 65 -2.19 8.10 0.33
N ALA A 66 -1.68 9.05 1.09
CA ALA A 66 -1.10 10.27 0.54
C ALA A 66 -0.02 10.83 1.47
N ASN A 67 1.07 11.34 0.90
CA ASN A 67 2.17 11.95 1.65
C ASN A 67 2.73 11.04 2.78
N GLY A 68 2.80 9.74 2.53
CA GLY A 68 3.25 8.74 3.52
C GLY A 68 2.30 8.55 4.71
N LYS A 69 1.07 9.06 4.62
CA LYS A 69 0.01 8.87 5.63
C LYS A 69 -1.11 8.01 5.07
N VAL A 70 -1.74 7.27 5.97
CA VAL A 70 -2.95 6.49 5.72
C VAL A 70 -4.12 7.17 6.42
N GLU A 71 -5.19 7.45 5.68
CA GLU A 71 -6.43 8.07 6.16
C GLU A 71 -7.62 7.17 5.81
N GLN A 72 -8.47 6.88 6.79
CA GLN A 72 -9.74 6.16 6.58
C GLN A 72 -10.87 7.18 6.42
N LEU A 73 -11.51 7.22 5.25
CA LEU A 73 -12.50 8.25 4.92
C LEU A 73 -13.91 7.96 5.45
N ASP A 74 -14.27 6.70 5.64
CA ASP A 74 -15.62 6.29 6.06
C ASP A 74 -15.81 6.19 7.60
N GLY A 75 -14.79 6.58 8.37
CA GLY A 75 -14.81 6.58 9.84
C GLY A 75 -14.39 5.26 10.48
N SER A 76 -13.31 5.35 11.27
CA SER A 76 -12.59 4.27 11.99
C SER A 76 -12.00 3.16 11.10
N ALA A 77 -10.71 2.88 11.32
CA ALA A 77 -10.06 1.67 10.84
C ALA A 77 -10.68 0.46 11.55
N ALA A 78 -11.80 -0.06 11.06
CA ALA A 78 -12.30 -1.34 11.52
C ALA A 78 -11.25 -2.40 11.18
N LYS A 79 -11.02 -3.37 12.11
CA LYS A 79 -10.21 -4.55 11.81
C LYS A 79 -10.70 -5.11 10.46
N PRO A 80 -9.81 -5.40 9.48
CA PRO A 80 -10.21 -5.91 8.17
C PRO A 80 -11.21 -7.05 8.34
N THR A 81 -12.47 -6.78 8.02
CA THR A 81 -13.57 -7.73 8.24
C THR A 81 -13.63 -8.66 7.04
N VAL A 82 -13.93 -9.93 7.32
CA VAL A 82 -13.95 -10.94 6.29
C VAL A 82 -15.09 -10.71 5.32
N THR A 83 -14.78 -10.71 4.03
CA THR A 83 -15.81 -10.76 3.00
C THR A 83 -15.85 -12.19 2.49
N THR A 84 -16.69 -13.04 3.09
CA THR A 84 -16.83 -14.45 2.68
C THR A 84 -17.38 -14.52 1.26
N GLN A 85 -16.50 -14.41 0.27
CA GLN A 85 -16.83 -14.61 -1.13
C GLN A 85 -16.38 -16.02 -1.49
N ALA A 86 -17.34 -16.93 -1.52
CA ALA A 86 -17.14 -18.30 -1.96
C ALA A 86 -16.89 -18.32 -3.47
N SER A 87 -15.65 -18.04 -3.90
CA SER A 87 -15.21 -18.42 -5.24
C SER A 87 -14.35 -19.69 -5.13
N PRO A 88 -14.81 -20.82 -5.67
CA PRO A 88 -14.08 -22.10 -5.66
C PRO A 88 -12.92 -22.14 -6.67
N ALA A 89 -12.50 -21.02 -7.27
CA ALA A 89 -11.43 -20.96 -8.24
C ALA A 89 -10.18 -20.26 -7.69
N ASP A 90 -9.02 -20.86 -7.93
CA ASP A 90 -7.65 -20.33 -7.71
C ASP A 90 -7.33 -19.08 -8.56
N ASP A 91 -8.33 -18.46 -9.18
CA ASP A 91 -8.14 -17.26 -9.96
C ASP A 91 -8.05 -16.06 -9.01
N GLU A 92 -6.83 -15.65 -8.68
CA GLU A 92 -6.55 -14.46 -7.85
C GLU A 92 -7.06 -13.15 -8.51
N ASP A 93 -7.36 -13.18 -9.80
CA ASP A 93 -7.73 -12.01 -10.59
C ASP A 93 -9.20 -11.61 -10.39
N SER A 94 -10.15 -12.53 -10.44
CA SER A 94 -11.57 -12.17 -10.58
C SER A 94 -12.41 -12.11 -9.29
N TRP A 95 -11.91 -12.61 -8.15
CA TRP A 95 -12.76 -12.88 -6.97
C TRP A 95 -13.07 -11.66 -6.09
N CYS A 96 -12.40 -10.52 -6.27
CA CYS A 96 -12.62 -9.27 -5.52
C CYS A 96 -12.92 -8.09 -6.46
N GLU A 97 -13.37 -8.32 -7.69
CA GLU A 97 -13.60 -7.23 -8.65
C GLU A 97 -15.00 -6.59 -8.53
N PRO A 98 -15.12 -5.26 -8.71
CA PRO A 98 -14.06 -4.27 -8.89
C PRO A 98 -13.65 -3.54 -7.59
N THR A 99 -14.17 -3.94 -6.42
CA THR A 99 -14.18 -3.05 -5.25
C THR A 99 -13.19 -3.41 -4.14
N GLY A 100 -12.24 -2.50 -3.94
CA GLY A 100 -11.70 -2.14 -2.63
C GLY A 100 -10.75 -3.15 -2.02
N LEU A 101 -11.05 -3.63 -0.83
CA LEU A 101 -10.25 -4.57 -0.04
C LEU A 101 -11.15 -5.76 0.31
N CYS A 102 -10.85 -6.96 -0.19
CA CYS A 102 -11.56 -8.18 0.14
C CYS A 102 -10.63 -9.18 0.81
N THR A 103 -11.22 -10.10 1.57
CA THR A 103 -10.47 -11.20 2.18
C THR A 103 -11.30 -12.47 2.07
N ARG A 104 -10.68 -13.60 1.70
CA ARG A 104 -11.36 -14.90 1.60
C ARG A 104 -10.64 -15.96 2.42
N LEU A 105 -11.43 -16.78 3.12
CA LEU A 105 -10.94 -17.97 3.83
C LEU A 105 -10.93 -19.16 2.87
N ILE A 106 -9.75 -19.75 2.64
CA ILE A 106 -9.59 -20.96 1.81
C ILE A 106 -9.65 -22.20 2.69
N SER A 107 -9.04 -22.13 3.87
CA SER A 107 -9.15 -23.11 4.95
C SER A 107 -8.83 -22.41 6.28
N ASP A 108 -9.04 -23.08 7.41
CA ASP A 108 -8.67 -22.56 8.74
C ASP A 108 -7.20 -22.15 8.87
N TYR A 109 -6.34 -22.57 7.93
CA TYR A 109 -4.92 -22.26 7.91
C TYR A 109 -4.50 -21.39 6.73
N ILE A 110 -5.39 -21.12 5.77
CA ILE A 110 -5.04 -20.35 4.57
C ILE A 110 -6.08 -19.28 4.31
N ARG A 111 -5.62 -18.03 4.26
CA ARG A 111 -6.44 -16.86 3.96
C ARG A 111 -5.74 -15.98 2.93
N GLU A 112 -6.53 -15.32 2.11
CA GLU A 112 -6.06 -14.31 1.16
C GLU A 112 -6.70 -12.97 1.46
N THR A 113 -5.93 -11.91 1.25
CA THR A 113 -6.38 -10.52 1.26
C THR A 113 -6.00 -9.91 -0.08
N LYS A 114 -6.95 -9.30 -0.78
CA LYS A 114 -6.75 -8.62 -2.06
C LYS A 114 -7.21 -7.17 -1.94
N ALA A 115 -6.36 -6.25 -2.38
CA ALA A 115 -6.69 -4.83 -2.52
C ALA A 115 -6.58 -4.41 -3.98
N ASN A 116 -7.63 -3.80 -4.50
CA ASN A 116 -7.67 -3.21 -5.84
C ASN A 116 -7.33 -1.72 -5.68
N ILE A 117 -6.09 -1.37 -6.01
CA ILE A 117 -5.48 -0.09 -5.69
C ILE A 117 -5.60 0.83 -6.89
N TRP A 118 -6.24 1.98 -6.70
CA TRP A 118 -6.29 3.06 -7.68
C TRP A 118 -5.31 4.14 -7.28
N TYR A 119 -4.53 4.70 -8.22
CA TYR A 119 -3.55 5.73 -7.89
C TYR A 119 -3.53 6.87 -8.91
N GLY A 120 -3.07 8.03 -8.45
CA GLY A 120 -3.11 9.26 -9.24
C GLY A 120 -2.23 10.38 -8.70
N TYR A 121 -2.25 11.49 -9.42
CA TYR A 121 -1.44 12.67 -9.15
C TYR A 121 -2.27 13.92 -9.44
N GLY A 122 -2.34 14.82 -8.46
CA GLY A 122 -3.24 15.97 -8.47
C GLY A 122 -4.69 15.53 -8.61
N ASP A 123 -5.37 16.11 -9.58
CA ASP A 123 -6.77 15.89 -9.93
C ASP A 123 -7.02 14.71 -10.89
N ARG A 124 -6.01 13.88 -11.18
CA ARG A 124 -6.10 12.82 -12.19
C ARG A 124 -5.81 11.43 -11.65
N THR A 125 -6.65 10.48 -12.05
CA THR A 125 -6.42 9.04 -11.88
C THR A 125 -5.51 8.51 -13.00
N VAL A 126 -4.41 7.84 -12.66
CA VAL A 126 -3.36 7.40 -13.61
C VAL A 126 -3.38 5.90 -13.89
N GLY A 127 -3.72 5.08 -12.91
CA GLY A 127 -3.70 3.63 -13.08
C GLY A 127 -4.33 2.89 -11.92
N SER A 128 -4.42 1.58 -12.09
CA SER A 128 -4.85 0.65 -11.05
C SER A 128 -4.07 -0.65 -11.11
N TYR A 129 -3.91 -1.28 -9.95
CA TYR A 129 -3.28 -2.58 -9.84
C TYR A 129 -3.84 -3.32 -8.62
N ASP A 130 -3.76 -4.64 -8.67
CA ASP A 130 -4.10 -5.50 -7.56
C ASP A 130 -2.87 -5.88 -6.75
N ALA A 131 -3.07 -5.91 -5.43
CA ALA A 131 -2.13 -6.51 -4.50
C ALA A 131 -2.84 -7.61 -3.70
N VAL A 132 -2.32 -8.84 -3.81
CA VAL A 132 -2.82 -10.02 -3.09
C VAL A 132 -1.77 -10.50 -2.13
N LEU A 133 -2.15 -10.74 -0.88
CA LEU A 133 -1.32 -11.41 0.12
C LEU A 133 -2.03 -12.69 0.58
N ARG A 134 -1.38 -13.83 0.32
CA ARG A 134 -1.78 -15.15 0.80
C ARG A 134 -1.01 -15.48 2.08
N ASN A 135 -1.74 -15.68 3.16
CA ASN A 135 -1.22 -16.14 4.45
C ASN A 135 -1.51 -17.64 4.58
N ASN A 136 -0.46 -18.47 4.57
CA ASN A 136 -0.55 -19.89 4.87
C ASN A 136 0.11 -20.19 6.22
N LEU A 137 -0.71 -20.50 7.22
CA LEU A 137 -0.31 -20.80 8.58
C LEU A 137 0.22 -22.24 8.67
N ASN A 138 1.50 -22.41 8.35
CA ASN A 138 2.20 -23.68 8.42
C ASN A 138 2.75 -23.92 9.84
N GLY A 139 1.87 -24.23 10.79
CA GLY A 139 2.23 -24.30 12.20
C GLY A 139 2.34 -22.91 12.80
N ARG A 140 3.48 -22.61 13.45
CA ARG A 140 3.75 -21.31 14.08
C ARG A 140 4.64 -20.39 13.26
N GLN A 141 4.95 -20.79 12.02
CA GLN A 141 5.76 -20.01 11.10
C GLN A 141 4.92 -19.77 9.84
N PRO A 142 4.34 -18.57 9.67
CA PRO A 142 3.55 -18.23 8.49
C PRO A 142 4.39 -18.36 7.22
N ARG A 143 3.77 -18.85 6.16
CA ARG A 143 4.29 -18.83 4.80
C ARG A 143 3.46 -17.84 4.00
N LEU A 144 4.12 -16.77 3.55
CA LEU A 144 3.52 -15.63 2.89
C LEU A 144 3.82 -15.69 1.39
N THR A 145 2.88 -15.25 0.56
CA THR A 145 3.09 -15.06 -0.88
C THR A 145 2.34 -13.81 -1.31
N THR A 146 3.04 -12.94 -2.04
CA THR A 146 2.46 -11.72 -2.58
C THR A 146 2.37 -11.80 -4.09
N THR A 147 1.20 -11.48 -4.61
CA THR A 147 0.97 -11.31 -6.05
C THR A 147 0.65 -9.85 -6.32
N LEU A 148 1.23 -9.31 -7.39
CA LEU A 148 0.89 -8.00 -7.93
C LEU A 148 0.41 -8.16 -9.38
N ILE A 149 -0.68 -7.51 -9.76
CA ILE A 149 -1.26 -7.57 -11.10
C ILE A 149 -1.54 -6.14 -11.55
N LEU A 150 -0.99 -5.71 -12.68
CA LEU A 150 -1.26 -4.38 -13.23
C LEU A 150 -2.54 -4.45 -14.07
N ASP A 151 -3.58 -3.69 -13.71
CA ASP A 151 -4.84 -3.70 -14.47
C ASP A 151 -4.80 -2.64 -15.56
N GLU A 152 -4.54 -1.40 -15.17
CA GLU A 152 -4.59 -0.23 -16.04
C GLU A 152 -3.45 0.76 -15.74
N GLY A 153 -3.01 1.48 -16.78
CA GLY A 153 -2.01 2.54 -16.66
C GLY A 153 -0.60 2.17 -17.15
N PRO A 154 0.41 3.01 -16.85
CA PRO A 154 1.79 2.80 -17.31
C PRO A 154 2.47 1.62 -16.60
N PRO A 155 3.59 1.11 -17.15
CA PRO A 155 4.39 0.10 -16.47
C PRO A 155 4.78 0.53 -15.05
N LEU A 156 4.68 -0.40 -14.11
CA LEU A 156 4.98 -0.20 -12.69
C LEU A 156 6.28 -0.90 -12.29
N TYR A 157 7.17 -0.17 -11.63
CA TYR A 157 8.32 -0.75 -10.94
C TYR A 157 8.11 -0.69 -9.43
N PHE A 158 8.17 -1.83 -8.76
CA PHE A 158 8.12 -1.95 -7.31
C PHE A 158 9.53 -2.21 -6.78
N PRO A 159 10.27 -1.19 -6.31
CA PRO A 159 11.60 -1.41 -5.74
C PRO A 159 11.56 -2.24 -4.46
N THR A 160 10.50 -2.09 -3.67
CA THR A 160 10.33 -2.83 -2.41
C THR A 160 8.86 -3.22 -2.23
N VAL A 161 8.66 -4.51 -1.99
CA VAL A 161 7.44 -5.09 -1.45
C VAL A 161 7.83 -5.86 -0.19
N SER A 162 7.14 -5.60 0.92
CA SER A 162 7.43 -6.25 2.20
C SER A 162 6.16 -6.50 2.98
N THR A 163 6.19 -7.49 3.86
CA THR A 163 5.16 -7.66 4.88
C THR A 163 5.73 -7.40 6.25
N GLN A 164 4.94 -6.72 7.08
CA GLN A 164 5.23 -6.51 8.48
C GLN A 164 4.28 -7.37 9.32
N CYS A 165 4.84 -8.23 10.17
CA CYS A 165 4.10 -8.98 11.16
C CYS A 165 3.85 -8.09 12.39
N TYR A 166 2.63 -8.13 12.91
CA TYR A 166 2.24 -7.48 14.16
C TYR A 166 1.53 -8.45 15.09
N GLU A 167 1.88 -8.36 16.36
CA GLU A 167 1.18 -8.94 17.49
C GLU A 167 0.21 -7.89 18.06
N GLU A 168 -1.07 -8.25 18.15
CA GLU A 168 -2.07 -7.42 18.80
C GLU A 168 -1.78 -7.34 20.30
N ILE A 169 -1.71 -6.11 20.81
CA ILE A 169 -1.62 -5.88 22.24
C ILE A 169 -2.78 -4.99 22.64
N SER A 170 -3.80 -5.61 23.23
CA SER A 170 -4.94 -4.90 23.82
C SER A 170 -4.49 -3.69 24.66
N PHE A 171 -5.03 -2.51 24.31
CA PHE A 171 -4.79 -1.20 24.95
C PHE A 171 -3.38 -0.60 24.79
N TRP A 172 -2.51 -1.16 23.95
CA TRP A 172 -1.18 -0.64 23.63
C TRP A 172 -0.95 -0.65 22.11
N PRO A 173 0.08 0.05 21.61
CA PRO A 173 0.50 -0.13 20.23
C PRO A 173 0.89 -1.59 19.98
N ASP A 174 0.47 -2.13 18.83
CA ASP A 174 0.83 -3.48 18.40
C ASP A 174 2.34 -3.65 18.31
N ASN A 175 2.83 -4.83 18.70
CA ASN A 175 4.26 -5.12 18.74
C ASN A 175 4.70 -5.78 17.42
N PRO A 176 5.71 -5.25 16.71
CA PRO A 176 6.21 -5.89 15.50
C PRO A 176 6.81 -7.26 15.83
N CYS A 177 6.38 -8.30 15.12
CA CYS A 177 6.89 -9.67 15.26
C CYS A 177 7.85 -10.11 14.16
N GLY A 178 8.06 -9.28 13.13
CA GLY A 178 8.94 -9.60 12.02
C GLY A 178 8.70 -8.75 10.78
N THR A 179 9.67 -8.72 9.87
CA THR A 179 9.56 -8.05 8.57
C THR A 179 10.13 -8.95 7.49
N ASP A 180 9.32 -9.25 6.48
CA ASP A 180 9.71 -10.10 5.35
C ASP A 180 9.77 -9.28 4.06
N THR A 181 10.95 -9.23 3.44
CA THR A 181 11.08 -8.63 2.11
C THR A 181 10.66 -9.63 1.04
N MET A 182 9.59 -9.31 0.31
CA MET A 182 9.06 -10.16 -0.76
C MET A 182 9.92 -10.07 -2.02
N GLY A 183 10.45 -8.88 -2.29
CA GLY A 183 11.37 -8.60 -3.40
C GLY A 183 10.99 -7.31 -4.11
N GLY A 184 11.47 -7.18 -5.35
CA GLY A 184 11.05 -6.15 -6.28
C GLY A 184 10.34 -6.74 -7.49
N ALA A 185 9.44 -5.97 -8.08
CA ALA A 185 8.63 -6.36 -9.22
C ALA A 185 8.72 -5.34 -10.35
N TYR A 186 8.57 -5.80 -11.59
CA TYR A 186 8.35 -4.92 -12.74
C TYR A 186 7.17 -5.45 -13.55
N LEU A 187 6.10 -4.68 -13.62
CA LEU A 187 4.90 -4.98 -14.37
C LEU A 187 4.92 -4.14 -15.65
N ASN A 188 5.11 -4.79 -16.79
CA ASN A 188 5.42 -4.13 -18.06
C ASN A 188 4.19 -3.66 -18.85
N GLY A 189 2.98 -3.84 -18.33
CA GLY A 189 1.72 -3.36 -18.91
C GLY A 189 0.50 -4.03 -18.29
N PRO A 190 -0.72 -3.70 -18.75
CA PRO A 190 -1.96 -4.36 -18.34
C PRO A 190 -1.87 -5.88 -18.37
N MET A 191 -2.45 -6.53 -17.36
CA MET A 191 -2.41 -7.97 -17.05
C MET A 191 -1.02 -8.52 -16.72
N ALA A 192 0.03 -7.70 -16.66
CA ALA A 192 1.33 -8.17 -16.20
C ALA A 192 1.24 -8.55 -14.72
N ARG A 193 1.79 -9.72 -14.40
CA ARG A 193 1.72 -10.32 -13.07
C ARG A 193 3.10 -10.63 -12.54
N TRP A 194 3.27 -10.39 -11.25
CA TRP A 194 4.44 -10.80 -10.49
C TRP A 194 3.99 -11.59 -9.26
N ASP A 195 4.77 -12.61 -8.91
CA ASP A 195 4.60 -13.44 -7.72
C ASP A 195 5.95 -13.45 -6.98
N SER A 196 5.92 -13.20 -5.66
CA SER A 196 7.12 -13.14 -4.83
C SER A 196 7.81 -14.49 -4.65
N GLY A 197 7.12 -15.58 -4.96
CA GLY A 197 7.32 -16.89 -4.40
C GLY A 197 7.02 -16.92 -2.89
N PRO A 198 7.09 -18.10 -2.27
CA PRO A 198 6.88 -18.21 -0.85
C PRO A 198 8.01 -17.57 -0.04
N ARG A 199 7.64 -16.87 1.03
CA ARG A 199 8.52 -16.40 2.10
C ARG A 199 8.06 -16.97 3.42
N TYR A 200 9.02 -17.33 4.26
CA TYR A 200 8.74 -17.81 5.61
C TYR A 200 8.91 -16.62 6.54
N GLY A 201 7.83 -16.27 7.24
CA GLY A 201 7.89 -15.27 8.29
C GLY A 201 8.60 -15.79 9.52
N ASP A 202 8.68 -14.92 10.52
CA ASP A 202 9.25 -15.27 11.82
C ASP A 202 8.38 -16.28 12.56
N ARG A 203 9.01 -17.02 13.48
CA ARG A 203 8.30 -17.97 14.33
C ARG A 203 7.55 -17.20 15.42
N LEU A 204 6.25 -17.44 15.51
CA LEU A 204 5.38 -16.81 16.50
C LEU A 204 5.45 -17.58 17.82
N GLU A 205 5.76 -16.91 18.93
CA GLU A 205 6.10 -17.59 20.19
C GLU A 205 4.95 -17.66 21.20
N ASN A 206 4.02 -16.70 21.18
CA ASN A 206 2.97 -16.58 22.18
C ASN A 206 1.57 -16.83 21.60
N SER A 207 0.55 -16.81 22.47
CA SER A 207 -0.83 -17.16 22.10
C SER A 207 -1.71 -15.96 21.76
N ASN A 208 -1.10 -14.86 21.32
CA ASN A 208 -1.83 -13.64 21.00
C ASN A 208 -2.43 -13.70 19.60
N GLU A 209 -3.22 -12.67 19.27
CA GLU A 209 -3.69 -12.45 17.91
C GLU A 209 -2.57 -11.77 17.11
N TYR A 210 -2.44 -12.14 15.84
CA TYR A 210 -1.46 -11.57 14.94
C TYR A 210 -2.11 -11.16 13.62
N TYR A 211 -1.48 -10.23 12.91
CA TYR A 211 -1.82 -9.90 11.53
C TYR A 211 -0.55 -9.55 10.75
N HIS A 212 -0.69 -9.55 9.42
CA HIS A 212 0.35 -9.01 8.54
C HIS A 212 -0.15 -7.73 7.89
N ALA A 213 0.71 -6.75 7.74
CA ALA A 213 0.49 -5.60 6.88
C ALA A 213 1.31 -5.78 5.60
N LEU A 214 0.74 -5.48 4.44
CA LEU A 214 1.47 -5.41 3.18
C LEU A 214 1.88 -3.96 2.92
N ASP A 215 3.18 -3.71 2.86
CA ASP A 215 3.77 -2.42 2.54
C ASP A 215 4.45 -2.49 1.17
N ALA A 216 4.31 -1.44 0.37
CA ALA A 216 4.96 -1.35 -0.93
C ALA A 216 5.41 0.06 -1.24
N SER A 217 6.43 0.14 -2.09
CA SER A 217 6.75 1.33 -2.86
C SER A 217 6.69 0.99 -4.33
N TRP A 218 6.19 1.91 -5.14
CA TRP A 218 6.07 1.71 -6.58
C TRP A 218 6.29 3.00 -7.35
N VAL A 219 6.75 2.85 -8.59
CA VAL A 219 7.10 3.93 -9.49
C VAL A 219 6.40 3.67 -10.82
N PRO A 220 5.30 4.37 -11.11
CA PRO A 220 4.71 4.38 -12.44
C PRO A 220 5.66 5.09 -13.40
N THR A 221 5.84 4.52 -14.59
CA THR A 221 6.73 5.10 -15.61
C THR A 221 6.28 6.53 -15.96
N GLY A 222 7.18 7.50 -15.79
CA GLY A 222 6.89 8.92 -16.05
C GLY A 222 6.35 9.71 -14.85
N TYR A 223 6.18 9.07 -13.68
CA TYR A 223 5.62 9.70 -12.48
C TYR A 223 6.54 9.59 -11.25
N ALA A 224 6.23 10.36 -10.21
CA ALA A 224 6.93 10.32 -8.93
C ALA A 224 6.62 9.03 -8.13
N PRO A 225 7.53 8.53 -7.28
CA PRO A 225 7.29 7.33 -6.49
C PRO A 225 6.12 7.50 -5.50
N LEU A 226 5.37 6.43 -5.32
CA LEU A 226 4.35 6.25 -4.29
C LEU A 226 4.84 5.18 -3.30
N SER A 227 4.42 5.29 -2.03
CA SER A 227 4.74 4.29 -1.02
C SER A 227 3.81 4.35 0.17
N GLY A 228 3.56 3.19 0.79
CA GLY A 228 2.86 3.10 2.07
C GLY A 228 2.35 1.69 2.36
N ARG A 229 1.57 1.61 3.44
CA ARG A 229 0.82 0.40 3.79
C ARG A 229 -0.40 0.25 2.90
N LEU A 230 -0.41 -0.78 2.07
CA LEU A 230 -1.50 -1.07 1.16
C LEU A 230 -2.74 -1.55 1.92
N PHE A 231 -2.55 -2.52 2.82
CA PHE A 231 -3.62 -3.06 3.66
C PHE A 231 -3.06 -3.90 4.82
N GLU A 232 -3.95 -4.24 5.74
CA GLU A 232 -3.73 -5.22 6.80
C GLU A 232 -4.56 -6.47 6.51
N THR A 233 -4.00 -7.64 6.81
CA THR A 233 -4.77 -8.89 6.73
C THR A 233 -5.68 -9.00 7.94
N PRO A 234 -6.74 -9.82 7.88
CA PRO A 234 -7.45 -10.22 9.07
C PRO A 234 -6.54 -10.90 10.09
N TYR A 235 -6.97 -10.87 11.35
CA TYR A 235 -6.25 -11.42 12.47
C TYR A 235 -6.28 -12.96 12.46
N PHE A 236 -5.26 -13.58 13.01
CA PHE A 236 -5.14 -15.02 13.22
C PHE A 236 -4.52 -15.33 14.58
N ASN A 237 -4.82 -16.51 15.12
CA ASN A 237 -4.51 -16.87 16.50
C ASN A 237 -3.55 -18.05 16.57
N CYS A 238 -2.69 -18.08 17.58
CA CYS A 238 -1.70 -19.13 17.79
C CYS A 238 -1.80 -19.76 19.20
N TYR A 239 -2.86 -20.51 19.50
CA TYR A 239 -3.10 -20.99 20.87
C TYR A 239 -2.05 -21.99 21.38
N GLY A 240 -1.59 -21.80 22.62
CA GLY A 240 -0.62 -22.68 23.29
C GLY A 240 0.62 -22.99 22.44
N SER A 241 0.91 -24.27 22.27
CA SER A 241 1.93 -24.79 21.35
C SER A 241 1.37 -25.18 19.98
N ASP A 242 0.08 -24.96 19.75
CA ASP A 242 -0.64 -25.44 18.56
C ASP A 242 -0.31 -24.61 17.31
N PRO A 243 -0.60 -25.15 16.12
CA PRO A 243 -0.58 -24.39 14.88
C PRO A 243 -1.43 -23.13 14.98
N CYS A 244 -0.97 -22.06 14.33
CA CYS A 244 -1.78 -20.88 14.17
C CYS A 244 -2.96 -21.17 13.23
N TYR A 245 -4.09 -20.51 13.42
CA TYR A 245 -5.29 -20.65 12.58
C TYR A 245 -6.07 -19.34 12.50
N PHE A 246 -6.90 -19.21 11.47
CA PHE A 246 -7.89 -18.15 11.34
C PHE A 246 -9.16 -18.57 12.10
N PRO A 247 -9.57 -17.83 13.15
CA PRO A 247 -10.75 -18.21 13.92
C PRO A 247 -12.02 -18.18 13.05
N PRO A 248 -12.98 -19.08 13.31
CA PRO A 248 -14.31 -18.99 12.73
C PRO A 248 -15.02 -17.73 13.24
N GLU A 249 -15.84 -17.13 12.39
CA GLU A 249 -16.63 -15.92 12.69
C GLU A 249 -17.91 -16.20 13.48
#